data_AF-A0A172XSN7-F1
#
_entry.id   AF-A0A172XSN7-F1
#
_cell.length_a   1.000
_cell.length_b   1.000
_cell.length_c   1.000
_cell.angle_alpha   90.00
_cell.angle_beta   90.00
_cell.angle_gamma   90.00
#
_symmetry.space_group_name_H-M   'P 1'
#
loop_
_entity.id
_entity.type
_entity.pdbx_description
1 polymer ?
#
loop_
_entity_poly.entity_id
_entity_poly.type
_entity_poly.pdbx_seq_one_letter_code
_entity_poly.pdbx_strand_id
1 'polypeptide(L)'
;MERVVAVECFADKYFFGKLLQNEKRIRKEKNKNEVIKAFERVKGEFLIGIVDEDRKDLLLNPNLKNFEKIKEGNSFKIYKDKTKYQFIFALCPKAFEDWICQFLKCQNKDLVEFDYIDFESFKKETKSEQIDKENKYKNLVKHIIQTYPDFDNHIREFKIHIDYLLTETYNFNLERFKNL
;
A
#
# COMPACT_ATOMS: atom_id res chain seq x y z
N MET A 1 -16.97 -3.22 -11.98
CA MET A 1 -15.88 -2.36 -11.48
C MET A 1 -14.60 -3.14 -11.56
N GLU A 2 -13.60 -2.57 -12.21
CA GLU A 2 -12.30 -3.19 -12.43
C GLU A 2 -11.46 -3.19 -11.15
N ARG A 3 -10.75 -4.29 -10.89
CA ARG A 3 -9.83 -4.41 -9.74
C ARG A 3 -8.47 -3.83 -10.12
N VAL A 4 -8.32 -2.53 -9.87
CA VAL A 4 -7.20 -1.70 -10.32
C VAL A 4 -6.11 -1.49 -9.26
N VAL A 5 -6.27 -2.02 -8.04
CA VAL A 5 -5.23 -2.00 -7.01
C VAL A 5 -4.84 -3.43 -6.65
N ALA A 6 -3.60 -3.82 -6.91
CA ALA A 6 -3.04 -5.12 -6.59
C ALA A 6 -2.19 -5.03 -5.31
N VAL A 7 -2.43 -5.94 -4.37
CA VAL A 7 -1.71 -6.03 -3.08
C VAL A 7 -1.19 -7.44 -2.85
N GLU A 8 -0.22 -7.59 -1.95
CA GLU A 8 0.49 -8.85 -1.74
C GLU A 8 -0.24 -9.84 -0.85
N CYS A 9 -0.84 -9.37 0.24
CA CYS A 9 -1.40 -10.24 1.26
C CYS A 9 -2.84 -9.87 1.67
N PHE A 10 -3.43 -10.71 2.54
CA PHE A 10 -4.80 -10.49 3.02
C PHE A 10 -4.89 -9.32 4.00
N ALA A 11 -3.84 -9.07 4.79
CA ALA A 11 -3.77 -7.90 5.67
C ALA A 11 -3.81 -6.61 4.83
N ASP A 12 -2.95 -6.48 3.83
CA ASP A 12 -2.94 -5.34 2.90
C ASP A 12 -4.31 -5.16 2.25
N LYS A 13 -4.92 -6.25 1.75
CA LYS A 13 -6.22 -6.18 1.09
C LYS A 13 -7.27 -5.60 2.02
N TYR A 14 -7.31 -6.08 3.26
CA TYR A 14 -8.25 -5.57 4.25
C TYR A 14 -7.97 -4.11 4.58
N PHE A 15 -6.72 -3.77 4.90
CA PHE A 15 -6.31 -2.42 5.26
C PHE A 15 -6.62 -1.41 4.14
N PHE A 16 -6.10 -1.63 2.93
CA PHE A 16 -6.31 -0.72 1.79
C PHE A 16 -7.77 -0.73 1.32
N GLY A 17 -8.48 -1.84 1.47
CA GLY A 17 -9.92 -1.91 1.23
C GLY A 17 -10.71 -0.96 2.14
N LYS A 18 -10.31 -0.84 3.41
CA LYS A 18 -10.89 0.12 4.36
C LYS A 18 -10.41 1.54 4.09
N LEU A 19 -9.11 1.74 3.85
CA LEU A 19 -8.53 3.06 3.58
C LEU A 19 -9.18 3.73 2.37
N LEU A 20 -9.36 2.99 1.28
CA LEU A 20 -9.94 3.51 0.03
C LEU A 20 -11.48 3.44 0.01
N GLN A 21 -12.10 2.94 1.08
CA GLN A 21 -13.54 2.73 1.20
C GLN A 21 -14.15 1.97 0.01
N ASN A 22 -13.35 1.11 -0.64
CA ASN A 22 -13.76 0.40 -1.85
C ASN A 22 -12.98 -0.91 -2.03
N GLU A 23 -13.33 -1.91 -1.22
CA GLU A 23 -12.70 -3.23 -1.28
C GLU A 23 -12.83 -3.88 -2.68
N LYS A 24 -13.88 -3.56 -3.45
CA LYS A 24 -14.10 -4.12 -4.79
C LYS A 24 -13.03 -3.69 -5.80
N ARG A 25 -12.27 -2.63 -5.54
CA ARG A 25 -11.14 -2.18 -6.36
C ARG A 25 -9.83 -2.92 -6.04
N ILE A 26 -9.75 -3.58 -4.89
CA ILE A 26 -8.55 -4.26 -4.44
C ILE A 26 -8.57 -5.73 -4.89
N ARG A 27 -7.49 -6.18 -5.51
CA ARG A 27 -7.19 -7.61 -5.72
C ARG A 27 -5.97 -8.01 -4.91
N LYS A 28 -6.07 -9.14 -4.23
CA LYS A 28 -4.94 -9.79 -3.60
C LYS A 28 -4.28 -10.72 -4.61
N GLU A 29 -2.99 -10.55 -4.81
CA GLU A 29 -2.17 -11.49 -5.57
C GLU A 29 -1.57 -12.52 -4.60
N LYS A 30 -0.85 -13.54 -5.10
CA LYS A 30 -0.29 -14.57 -4.22
C LYS A 30 0.91 -14.08 -3.40
N ASN A 31 1.66 -13.11 -3.93
CA ASN A 31 2.88 -12.53 -3.37
C ASN A 31 3.33 -11.33 -4.24
N LYS A 32 4.36 -10.61 -3.79
CA LYS A 32 5.05 -9.55 -4.56
C LYS A 32 5.28 -9.84 -6.04
N ASN A 33 5.82 -11.01 -6.37
CA ASN A 33 6.14 -11.34 -7.77
C ASN A 33 4.88 -11.43 -8.63
N GLU A 34 3.77 -11.89 -8.07
CA GLU A 34 2.49 -11.92 -8.77
C GLU A 34 1.85 -10.53 -8.90
N VAL A 35 2.07 -9.62 -7.94
CA VAL A 35 1.77 -8.19 -8.10
C VAL A 35 2.56 -7.61 -9.28
N ILE A 36 3.86 -7.88 -9.34
CA ILE A 36 4.74 -7.39 -10.41
C ILE A 36 4.34 -7.95 -11.77
N LYS A 37 4.10 -9.26 -11.89
CA LYS A 37 3.63 -9.88 -13.14
C LYS A 37 2.26 -9.35 -13.58
N ALA A 38 1.47 -8.82 -12.67
CA ALA A 38 0.17 -8.27 -13.00
C ALA A 38 0.27 -7.05 -13.92
N PHE A 39 1.36 -6.28 -13.89
CA PHE A 39 1.62 -5.17 -14.81
C PHE A 39 1.80 -5.61 -16.27
N GLU A 40 2.29 -6.84 -16.49
CA GLU A 40 2.44 -7.43 -17.83
C GLU A 40 1.13 -8.00 -18.36
N ARG A 41 0.32 -8.60 -17.47
CA ARG A 41 -1.00 -9.18 -17.80
C ARG A 41 -2.01 -8.11 -18.20
N VAL A 42 -1.95 -6.95 -17.55
CA VAL A 42 -2.83 -5.81 -17.79
C VAL A 42 -2.29 -5.00 -18.96
N LYS A 43 -2.85 -5.23 -20.17
CA LYS A 43 -2.34 -4.68 -21.44
C LYS A 43 -2.68 -3.19 -21.62
N GLY A 44 -1.88 -2.33 -20.98
CA GLY A 44 -2.01 -0.87 -21.11
C GLY A 44 -3.13 -0.26 -20.25
N GLU A 45 -3.88 -1.08 -19.52
CA GLU A 45 -4.88 -0.59 -18.57
C GLU A 45 -4.21 -0.06 -17.30
N PHE A 46 -4.99 0.75 -16.59
CA PHE A 46 -4.57 1.39 -15.36
C PHE A 46 -4.40 0.37 -14.23
N LEU A 47 -3.27 0.41 -13.53
CA LEU A 47 -3.00 -0.49 -12.40
C LEU A 47 -2.10 0.19 -11.37
N ILE A 48 -2.47 0.04 -10.11
CA ILE A 48 -1.63 0.38 -8.96
C ILE A 48 -1.22 -0.93 -8.28
N GLY A 49 0.08 -1.18 -8.10
CA GLY A 49 0.59 -2.23 -7.24
C GLY A 49 1.08 -1.64 -5.92
N ILE A 50 0.70 -2.23 -4.80
CA ILE A 50 1.25 -1.89 -3.49
C ILE A 50 2.11 -3.07 -3.04
N VAL A 51 3.36 -2.80 -2.72
CA VAL A 51 4.37 -3.81 -2.39
C VAL A 51 5.23 -3.38 -1.21
N ASP A 52 5.83 -4.32 -0.51
CA ASP A 52 6.82 -4.04 0.51
C ASP A 52 8.20 -3.77 -0.12
N GLU A 53 8.94 -2.77 0.39
CA GLU A 53 10.32 -2.46 0.00
C GLU A 53 11.32 -3.25 0.86
N ASP A 54 11.15 -4.57 0.89
CA ASP A 54 11.93 -5.45 1.75
C ASP A 54 13.28 -5.89 1.13
N ARG A 55 13.56 -5.56 -0.15
CA ARG A 55 14.87 -5.83 -0.79
C ARG A 55 15.25 -4.82 -1.88
N LYS A 56 16.56 -4.70 -2.12
CA LYS A 56 17.21 -3.93 -3.21
C LYS A 56 16.81 -4.42 -4.63
N ASP A 57 15.82 -5.29 -4.76
CA ASP A 57 15.49 -6.09 -5.94
C ASP A 57 14.30 -5.55 -6.75
N LEU A 58 13.49 -4.63 -6.21
CA LEU A 58 12.27 -4.17 -6.90
C LEU A 58 12.58 -3.63 -8.31
N LEU A 59 13.52 -2.68 -8.44
CA LEU A 59 13.92 -2.14 -9.75
C LEU A 59 14.90 -3.03 -10.52
N LEU A 60 15.48 -4.06 -9.88
CA LEU A 60 16.28 -5.06 -10.58
C LEU A 60 15.40 -6.10 -11.28
N ASN A 61 14.09 -6.14 -10.97
CA ASN A 61 13.15 -7.01 -11.64
C ASN A 61 13.02 -6.59 -13.12
N PRO A 62 13.30 -7.47 -14.09
CA PRO A 62 13.19 -7.15 -15.52
C PRO A 62 11.82 -6.62 -15.94
N ASN A 63 10.76 -7.03 -15.25
CA ASN A 63 9.39 -6.62 -15.53
C ASN A 63 9.13 -5.15 -15.16
N LEU A 64 10.00 -4.56 -14.32
CA LEU A 64 9.90 -3.18 -13.84
C LEU A 64 10.95 -2.24 -14.45
N LYS A 65 11.68 -2.69 -15.48
CA LYS A 65 12.75 -1.90 -16.12
C LYS A 65 12.32 -0.51 -16.64
N ASN A 66 11.03 -0.35 -16.94
CA ASN A 66 10.46 0.90 -17.46
C ASN A 66 9.88 1.79 -16.35
N PHE A 67 9.93 1.36 -15.09
CA PHE A 67 9.44 2.13 -13.97
C PHE A 67 10.51 3.12 -13.49
N GLU A 68 10.10 4.35 -13.25
CA GLU A 68 10.94 5.39 -12.67
C GLU A 68 10.32 5.92 -11.38
N LYS A 69 11.15 6.27 -10.41
CA LYS A 69 10.70 6.88 -9.16
C LYS A 69 10.21 8.29 -9.46
N ILE A 70 8.95 8.58 -9.13
CA ILE A 70 8.32 9.88 -9.35
C ILE A 70 8.04 10.65 -8.07
N LYS A 71 7.99 9.96 -6.92
CA LYS A 71 7.83 10.55 -5.59
C LYS A 71 8.51 9.66 -4.55
N GLU A 72 9.02 10.28 -3.51
CA GLU A 72 9.54 9.63 -2.32
C GLU A 72 8.97 10.39 -1.12
N GLY A 73 8.21 9.68 -0.30
CA GLY A 73 7.78 10.14 1.02
C GLY A 73 8.67 9.52 2.10
N ASN A 74 8.37 9.84 3.36
CA ASN A 74 9.17 9.35 4.49
C ASN A 74 9.09 7.82 4.68
N SER A 75 7.96 7.21 4.28
CA SER A 75 7.65 5.80 4.52
C SER A 75 7.10 5.08 3.29
N PHE A 76 7.23 5.69 2.11
CA PHE A 76 6.90 5.03 0.86
C PHE A 76 7.65 5.67 -0.32
N LYS A 77 7.73 4.92 -1.41
CA LYS A 77 8.20 5.41 -2.70
C LYS A 77 7.17 5.10 -3.77
N ILE A 78 7.04 5.99 -4.75
CA ILE A 78 6.12 5.81 -5.86
C ILE A 78 6.91 5.75 -7.16
N TYR A 79 6.68 4.69 -7.91
CA TYR A 79 7.25 4.46 -9.22
C TYR A 79 6.16 4.46 -10.27
N LYS A 80 6.47 4.95 -11.48
CA LYS A 80 5.55 4.99 -12.62
C LYS A 80 6.21 4.35 -13.83
N ASP A 81 5.47 3.52 -14.56
CA ASP A 81 5.87 3.08 -15.89
C ASP A 81 5.91 4.29 -16.85
N LYS A 82 7.03 4.46 -17.56
CA LYS A 82 7.27 5.57 -18.50
C LYS A 82 6.25 5.65 -19.65
N THR A 83 5.65 4.52 -20.00
CA THR A 83 4.82 4.36 -21.21
C THR A 83 3.35 4.03 -20.91
N LYS A 84 3.04 3.58 -19.69
CA LYS A 84 1.71 3.12 -19.30
C LYS A 84 1.17 3.89 -18.09
N TYR A 85 -0.13 3.81 -17.86
CA TYR A 85 -0.78 4.33 -16.65
C TYR A 85 -0.69 3.34 -15.48
N GLN A 86 0.53 2.87 -15.22
CA GLN A 86 0.82 1.85 -14.22
C GLN A 86 1.76 2.41 -13.15
N PHE A 87 1.46 2.11 -11.89
CA PHE A 87 2.10 2.71 -10.73
C PHE A 87 2.43 1.66 -9.68
N ILE A 88 3.56 1.83 -8.99
CA ILE A 88 3.96 1.00 -7.85
C ILE A 88 4.14 1.89 -6.65
N PHE A 89 3.48 1.54 -5.56
CA PHE A 89 3.68 2.11 -4.24
C PHE A 89 4.47 1.09 -3.42
N ALA A 90 5.72 1.41 -3.11
CA ALA A 90 6.56 0.59 -2.27
C ALA A 90 6.52 1.12 -0.84
N LEU A 91 6.10 0.30 0.13
CA LEU A 91 6.10 0.63 1.56
C LEU A 91 7.53 0.49 2.10
N CYS A 92 8.06 1.53 2.72
CA CYS A 92 9.44 1.54 3.22
C CYS A 92 9.48 2.03 4.68
N PRO A 93 10.47 1.63 5.49
CA PRO A 93 11.76 1.02 5.11
C PRO A 93 11.79 -0.51 4.96
N LYS A 94 10.72 -1.24 5.32
CA LYS A 94 10.72 -2.71 5.30
C LYS A 94 9.39 -3.31 4.84
N ALA A 95 8.48 -3.53 5.78
CA ALA A 95 7.24 -4.27 5.55
C ALA A 95 6.02 -3.44 5.97
N PHE A 96 4.85 -3.87 5.53
CA PHE A 96 3.56 -3.29 5.93
C PHE A 96 3.44 -3.14 7.46
N GLU A 97 3.91 -4.12 8.25
CA GLU A 97 3.81 -4.04 9.71
C GLU A 97 4.67 -2.91 10.30
N ASP A 98 5.88 -2.69 9.76
CA ASP A 98 6.75 -1.59 10.18
C ASP A 98 6.09 -0.23 9.87
N TRP A 99 5.44 -0.13 8.71
CA TRP A 99 4.70 1.04 8.26
C TRP A 99 3.56 1.39 9.23
N ILE A 100 2.77 0.39 9.62
CA ILE A 100 1.72 0.53 10.64
C ILE A 100 2.30 0.96 11.99
N CYS A 101 3.37 0.33 12.45
CA CYS A 101 4.02 0.70 13.72
C CYS A 101 4.57 2.13 13.71
N GLN A 102 5.06 2.62 12.57
CA GLN A 102 5.50 4.00 12.44
C GLN A 102 4.35 4.98 12.64
N PHE A 103 3.15 4.65 12.16
CA PHE A 103 1.97 5.48 12.34
C PHE A 103 1.57 5.54 13.82
N LEU A 104 1.54 4.39 14.50
CA LEU A 104 1.22 4.32 15.94
C LEU A 104 2.22 5.14 16.77
N LYS A 105 3.51 5.08 16.44
CA LYS A 105 4.55 5.88 17.10
C LYS A 105 4.29 7.38 16.99
N CYS A 106 3.79 7.87 15.85
CA CYS A 106 3.41 9.28 15.70
C CYS A 106 2.27 9.71 16.64
N GLN A 107 1.50 8.75 17.17
CA GLN A 107 0.43 8.97 18.12
C GLN A 107 0.81 8.64 19.57
N ASN A 108 2.09 8.35 19.83
CA ASN A 108 2.55 7.78 21.11
C ASN A 108 1.79 6.51 21.51
N LYS A 109 1.43 5.68 20.51
CA LYS A 109 0.76 4.40 20.70
C LYS A 109 1.67 3.24 20.30
N ASP A 110 1.35 2.06 20.81
CA ASP A 110 1.98 0.81 20.42
C ASP A 110 0.96 -0.29 20.08
N LEU A 111 1.47 -1.48 19.71
CA LEU A 111 0.66 -2.62 19.34
C LEU A 111 -0.04 -3.27 20.55
N VAL A 112 0.46 -3.07 21.77
CA VAL A 112 -0.09 -3.66 23.00
C VAL A 112 -1.46 -3.07 23.30
N GLU A 113 -1.69 -1.81 22.93
CA GLU A 113 -3.01 -1.17 22.97
C GLU A 113 -4.08 -1.86 22.10
N PHE A 114 -3.65 -2.72 21.18
CA PHE A 114 -4.52 -3.49 20.28
C PHE A 114 -4.41 -5.01 20.54
N ASP A 115 -4.06 -5.38 21.77
CA ASP A 115 -3.96 -6.76 22.27
C ASP A 115 -2.88 -7.62 21.59
N TYR A 116 -1.90 -7.02 20.92
CA TYR A 116 -0.72 -7.74 20.45
C TYR A 116 0.34 -7.81 21.54
N ILE A 117 1.01 -8.95 21.68
CA ILE A 117 2.03 -9.14 22.70
C ILE A 117 3.29 -8.35 22.33
N ASP A 118 3.66 -8.43 21.06
CA ASP A 118 4.86 -7.82 20.48
C ASP A 118 4.73 -7.72 18.95
N PHE A 119 5.74 -7.13 18.31
CA PHE A 119 5.81 -6.99 16.87
C PHE A 119 5.85 -8.34 16.12
N GLU A 120 6.49 -9.37 16.68
CA GLU A 120 6.58 -10.68 16.03
C GLU A 120 5.23 -11.41 16.03
N SER A 121 4.44 -11.26 17.09
CA SER A 121 3.08 -11.77 17.18
C SER A 121 2.17 -11.10 16.16
N PHE A 122 2.29 -9.77 15.99
CA PHE A 122 1.58 -9.01 14.97
C PHE A 122 1.95 -9.48 13.56
N LYS A 123 3.25 -9.56 13.26
CA LYS A 123 3.78 -10.03 11.97
C LYS A 123 3.41 -11.48 11.64
N LYS A 124 3.24 -12.33 12.65
CA LYS A 124 2.74 -13.70 12.46
C LYS A 124 1.26 -13.69 12.11
N GLU A 125 0.47 -12.87 12.78
CA GLU A 125 -0.98 -12.78 12.57
C GLU A 125 -1.31 -12.22 11.19
N THR A 126 -0.63 -11.16 10.75
CA THR A 126 -0.87 -10.50 9.43
C THR A 126 -0.63 -11.41 8.22
N LYS A 127 0.10 -12.52 8.39
CA LYS A 127 0.29 -13.55 7.36
C LYS A 127 -0.90 -14.51 7.24
N SER A 128 -1.84 -14.49 8.18
CA SER A 128 -3.01 -15.36 8.18
C SER A 128 -3.96 -15.03 7.04
N GLU A 129 -4.53 -16.05 6.40
CA GLU A 129 -5.59 -15.86 5.40
C GLU A 129 -6.92 -15.39 6.00
N GLN A 130 -7.07 -15.51 7.33
CA GLN A 130 -8.26 -15.13 8.08
C GLN A 130 -8.04 -13.86 8.92
N ILE A 131 -6.99 -13.09 8.64
CA ILE A 131 -6.67 -11.83 9.34
C ILE A 131 -7.84 -10.83 9.32
N ASP A 132 -8.67 -10.87 8.28
CA ASP A 132 -9.89 -10.08 8.14
C ASP A 132 -11.04 -10.53 9.06
N LYS A 133 -10.86 -11.60 9.83
CA LYS A 133 -11.79 -12.08 10.86
C LYS A 133 -11.32 -11.71 12.27
N GLU A 134 -10.02 -11.48 12.46
CA GLU A 134 -9.40 -11.20 13.75
C GLU A 134 -9.81 -9.83 14.30
N ASN A 135 -10.43 -9.82 15.49
CA ASN A 135 -10.92 -8.58 16.10
C ASN A 135 -9.79 -7.60 16.44
N LYS A 136 -8.63 -8.12 16.87
CA LYS A 136 -7.44 -7.31 17.18
C LYS A 136 -7.01 -6.47 15.98
N TYR A 137 -6.83 -7.14 14.84
CA TYR A 137 -6.47 -6.47 13.60
C TYR A 137 -7.54 -5.49 13.11
N LYS A 138 -8.82 -5.87 13.19
CA LYS A 138 -9.93 -4.96 12.83
C LYS A 138 -9.94 -3.71 13.68
N ASN A 139 -9.71 -3.83 14.99
CA ASN A 139 -9.68 -2.71 15.91
C ASN A 139 -8.51 -1.78 15.62
N LEU A 140 -7.32 -2.34 15.37
CA LEU A 140 -6.14 -1.60 14.93
C LEU A 140 -6.42 -0.83 13.63
N VAL A 141 -6.92 -1.51 12.59
CA VAL A 141 -7.24 -0.88 11.31
C VAL A 141 -8.30 0.20 11.50
N LYS A 142 -9.36 -0.06 12.27
CA LYS A 142 -10.42 0.92 12.54
C LYS A 142 -9.85 2.18 13.20
N HIS A 143 -9.01 2.03 14.22
CA HIS A 143 -8.33 3.15 14.88
C HIS A 143 -7.51 3.98 13.89
N ILE A 144 -6.70 3.32 13.05
CA ILE A 144 -5.91 4.00 12.03
C ILE A 144 -6.81 4.76 11.06
N ILE A 145 -7.84 4.11 10.51
CA ILE A 145 -8.76 4.74 9.54
C ILE A 145 -9.49 5.94 10.15
N GLN A 146 -9.79 5.91 11.45
CA GLN A 146 -10.47 7.01 12.13
C GLN A 146 -9.55 8.19 12.45
N THR A 147 -8.24 7.97 12.58
CA THR A 147 -7.32 8.98 13.12
C THR A 147 -6.26 9.46 12.14
N TYR A 148 -5.96 8.72 11.06
CA TYR A 148 -5.02 9.17 10.04
C TYR A 148 -5.35 10.54 9.41
N PRO A 149 -6.61 11.00 9.31
CA PRO A 149 -6.89 12.32 8.74
C PRO A 149 -6.47 13.49 9.64
N ASP A 150 -6.32 13.27 10.95
CA ASP A 150 -6.28 14.33 11.96
C ASP A 150 -4.93 15.04 12.07
N PHE A 151 -3.88 14.50 11.46
CA PHE A 151 -2.53 15.03 11.54
C PHE A 151 -1.73 14.71 10.27
N ASP A 152 -0.56 15.34 10.12
CA ASP A 152 0.36 15.02 9.03
C ASP A 152 1.08 13.70 9.30
N ASN A 153 0.91 12.74 8.40
CA ASN A 153 1.48 11.40 8.51
C ASN A 153 1.56 10.70 7.15
N HIS A 154 2.38 9.67 7.10
CA HIS A 154 2.64 8.94 5.86
C HIS A 154 1.41 8.20 5.30
N ILE A 155 0.44 7.79 6.12
CA ILE A 155 -0.79 7.11 5.63
C ILE A 155 -1.68 8.11 4.90
N ARG A 156 -1.83 9.31 5.46
CA ARG A 156 -2.55 10.42 4.83
C ARG A 156 -1.90 10.81 3.50
N GLU A 157 -0.58 11.02 3.49
CA GLU A 157 0.18 11.35 2.29
C GLU A 157 0.01 10.25 1.22
N PHE A 158 0.18 8.98 1.61
CA PHE A 158 0.00 7.82 0.73
C PHE A 158 -1.41 7.79 0.12
N LYS A 159 -2.44 8.01 0.93
CA LYS A 159 -3.84 8.02 0.47
C LYS A 159 -4.11 9.13 -0.54
N ILE A 160 -3.61 10.35 -0.30
CA ILE A 160 -3.79 11.48 -1.22
C ILE A 160 -3.28 11.13 -2.63
N HIS A 161 -2.11 10.50 -2.70
CA HIS A 161 -1.54 10.10 -3.98
C HIS A 161 -2.35 8.99 -4.66
N ILE A 162 -2.82 7.98 -3.93
CA ILE A 162 -3.70 6.95 -4.50
C ILE A 162 -5.03 7.55 -4.99
N ASP A 163 -5.67 8.39 -4.18
CA ASP A 163 -6.94 9.01 -4.54
C ASP A 163 -6.81 9.85 -5.81
N TYR A 164 -5.71 10.60 -5.94
CA TYR A 164 -5.40 11.34 -7.16
C TYR A 164 -5.29 10.40 -8.37
N LEU A 165 -4.54 9.32 -8.28
CA LEU A 165 -4.40 8.36 -9.38
C LEU A 165 -5.72 7.68 -9.74
N LEU A 166 -6.54 7.35 -8.75
CA LEU A 166 -7.86 6.75 -8.96
C LEU A 166 -8.88 7.73 -9.55
N THR A 167 -8.68 9.03 -9.37
CA THR A 167 -9.55 10.08 -9.90
C THR A 167 -9.12 10.49 -11.29
N GLU A 168 -7.84 10.79 -11.48
CA GLU A 168 -7.31 11.28 -12.76
C GLU A 168 -7.07 10.13 -13.74
N THR A 169 -6.71 8.92 -13.27
CA THR A 169 -6.43 7.71 -14.08
C THR A 169 -5.65 8.00 -15.38
N TYR A 170 -6.34 8.13 -16.52
CA TYR A 170 -5.78 8.38 -17.85
C TYR A 170 -5.44 9.85 -18.13
N ASN A 171 -5.86 10.77 -17.24
CA ASN A 171 -5.53 12.19 -17.25
C ASN A 171 -4.38 12.53 -16.30
N PHE A 172 -3.58 11.52 -15.89
CA PHE A 172 -2.46 11.69 -14.97
C PHE A 172 -1.52 12.83 -15.40
N ASN A 173 -1.33 13.81 -14.50
CA ASN A 173 -0.34 14.86 -14.63
C ASN A 173 0.77 14.69 -13.57
N LEU A 174 2.02 14.58 -14.03
CA LEU A 174 3.19 14.34 -13.18
C LEU A 174 3.51 15.53 -12.25
N GLU A 175 3.43 16.75 -12.76
CA GLU A 175 3.76 17.95 -11.99
C GLU A 175 2.74 18.18 -10.88
N ARG A 176 1.45 18.04 -11.19
CA ARG A 176 0.40 18.10 -10.16
C ARG A 176 0.57 16.98 -9.12
N PHE A 177 0.91 15.77 -9.54
CA PHE A 177 1.15 14.65 -8.64
C PHE A 177 2.29 14.88 -7.65
N LYS A 178 3.41 15.45 -8.12
CA LYS A 178 4.58 15.72 -7.26
C LYS A 178 4.29 16.76 -6.18
N ASN A 179 3.38 17.70 -6.47
CA ASN A 179 3.00 18.82 -5.61
C ASN A 179 1.81 18.52 -4.66
N LEU A 180 1.36 17.26 -4.60
CA LEU A 180 0.47 16.77 -3.54
C LEU A 180 1.24 16.58 -2.23
#